data_AF-A0A9D5WUD7-F1
#
_entry.id   AF-A0A9D5WUD7-F1
#
_cell.length_a   1.000
_cell.length_b   1.000
_cell.length_c   1.000
_cell.angle_alpha   90.00
_cell.angle_beta   90.00
_cell.angle_gamma   90.00
#
_symmetry.space_group_name_H-M   'P 1'
#
loop_
_entity.id
_entity.type
_entity.pdbx_description
1 polymer ?
#
loop_
_entity_poly.entity_id
_entity_poly.type
_entity_poly.pdbx_seq_one_letter_code
_entity_poly.pdbx_strand_id
1 'polypeptide(L)'
;MRKLIQCLAAICTDKYLHYLCGLGIAQLVAQILAHHLAWWLAFFLGFITSVVAGLLKEWYDRHHGGTPEMSDALATTYGGLLGVILLLASL
;
A
#
# COMPACT_ATOMS: atom_id res chain seq x y z
N MET A 1 -30.91 9.51 1.55
CA MET A 1 -29.71 10.16 2.14
C MET A 1 -28.86 9.18 2.96
N ARG A 2 -29.38 8.54 4.02
CA ARG A 2 -28.59 7.64 4.89
C ARG A 2 -27.85 6.50 4.14
N LYS A 3 -28.51 5.84 3.17
CA LYS A 3 -27.89 4.78 2.34
C LYS A 3 -26.76 5.28 1.43
N LEU A 4 -26.87 6.49 0.88
CA LEU A 4 -25.83 7.09 0.03
C LEU A 4 -24.58 7.42 0.85
N ILE A 5 -24.77 8.00 2.04
CA ILE A 5 -23.67 8.31 2.96
C ILE A 5 -22.94 7.03 3.39
N GLN A 6 -23.66 5.95 3.68
CA GLN A 6 -23.06 4.66 4.03
C GLN A 6 -22.27 4.05 2.86
N CYS A 7 -22.79 4.13 1.63
CA CYS A 7 -22.10 3.65 0.45
C CYS A 7 -20.79 4.43 0.20
N LEU A 8 -20.85 5.76 0.26
CA LEU A 8 -19.67 6.62 0.12
C LEU A 8 -18.64 6.36 1.24
N ALA A 9 -19.10 6.22 2.48
CA ALA A 9 -18.23 5.89 3.60
C ALA A 9 -17.52 4.55 3.40
N ALA A 10 -18.22 3.52 2.91
CA ALA A 10 -17.64 2.22 2.63
C ALA A 10 -16.53 2.31 1.56
N ILE A 11 -16.76 3.06 0.47
CA ILE A 11 -15.74 3.31 -0.57
C ILE A 11 -14.53 4.02 0.04
N CYS A 12 -14.75 5.06 0.85
CA CYS A 12 -13.65 5.78 1.50
C CYS A 12 -12.86 4.88 2.46
N THR A 13 -13.54 4.02 3.24
CA THR A 13 -12.91 3.08 4.16
C THR A 13 -12.06 2.05 3.42
N ASP A 14 -12.56 1.53 2.30
CA ASP A 14 -11.83 0.59 1.44
C ASP A 14 -10.51 1.18 0.93
N LYS A 15 -10.54 2.39 0.35
CA LYS A 15 -9.31 3.06 -0.12
C LYS A 15 -8.34 3.37 1.02
N TYR A 16 -8.87 3.72 2.18
CA TYR A 16 -8.04 3.96 3.37
C TYR A 16 -7.35 2.69 3.87
N LEU A 17 -8.01 1.52 3.81
CA LEU A 17 -7.38 0.24 4.13
C LEU A 17 -6.27 -0.11 3.13
N HIS A 18 -6.50 0.10 1.83
CA HIS A 18 -5.47 -0.08 0.81
C HIS A 18 -4.23 0.78 1.06
N TYR A 19 -4.44 2.03 1.46
CA TYR A 19 -3.39 2.94 1.88
C TYR A 19 -2.62 2.42 3.11
N LEU A 20 -3.32 2.03 4.18
CA LEU A 20 -2.68 1.49 5.38
C LEU A 20 -1.90 0.20 5.11
N CYS A 21 -2.43 -0.69 4.25
CA CYS A 21 -1.72 -1.89 3.82
C CYS A 21 -0.42 -1.55 3.09
N GLY A 22 -0.46 -0.62 2.14
CA GLY A 22 0.74 -0.16 1.42
C GLY A 22 1.79 0.41 2.38
N LEU A 23 1.36 1.25 3.32
CA LEU A 23 2.21 1.85 4.35
C LEU A 23 2.88 0.77 5.21
N GLY A 24 2.09 -0.15 5.74
CA GLY A 24 2.58 -1.23 6.59
C GLY A 24 3.59 -2.14 5.87
N ILE A 25 3.26 -2.57 4.65
CA ILE A 25 4.14 -3.42 3.84
C ILE A 25 5.46 -2.72 3.58
N ALA A 26 5.43 -1.50 3.06
CA ALA A 26 6.63 -0.77 2.70
C ALA A 26 7.52 -0.50 3.92
N GLN A 27 6.92 -0.05 5.02
CA GLN A 27 7.66 0.26 6.26
C GLN A 27 8.31 -0.99 6.85
N LEU A 28 7.57 -2.09 6.97
CA LEU A 28 8.12 -3.33 7.52
C LEU A 28 9.28 -3.86 6.67
N VAL A 29 9.11 -3.91 5.36
CA VAL A 29 10.16 -4.38 4.43
C VAL A 29 11.38 -3.48 4.49
N ALA A 30 11.18 -2.15 4.45
CA ALA A 30 12.27 -1.20 4.50
C ALA A 30 13.06 -1.28 5.82
N GLN A 31 12.37 -1.42 6.97
CA GLN A 31 13.01 -1.58 8.28
C GLN A 31 13.87 -2.84 8.34
N ILE A 32 13.29 -3.99 7.97
CA ILE A 32 14.01 -5.27 7.97
C ILE A 32 15.26 -5.18 7.10
N LEU A 33 15.14 -4.59 5.90
CA LEU A 33 16.25 -4.48 4.95
C LEU A 33 17.30 -3.46 5.37
N ALA A 34 16.93 -2.37 6.07
CA ALA A 34 17.86 -1.35 6.52
C ALA A 34 18.89 -1.88 7.55
N HIS A 35 18.58 -2.98 8.25
CA HIS A 35 19.54 -3.67 9.12
C HIS A 35 20.63 -4.44 8.35
N HIS A 36 20.42 -4.73 7.07
CA HIS A 36 21.28 -5.60 6.27
C HIS A 36 21.86 -4.93 5.02
N LEU A 37 21.24 -3.85 4.55
CA LEU A 37 21.55 -3.16 3.31
C LEU A 37 21.71 -1.66 3.57
N ALA A 38 22.32 -0.96 2.60
CA ALA A 38 22.34 0.50 2.64
C ALA A 38 20.91 1.07 2.66
N TRP A 39 20.71 2.13 3.45
CA TRP A 39 19.39 2.72 3.69
C TRP A 39 18.63 3.08 2.40
N TRP A 40 19.33 3.57 1.38
CA TRP A 40 18.72 3.93 0.10
C TRP A 40 18.19 2.70 -0.65
N LEU A 41 18.90 1.57 -0.58
CA LEU A 41 18.47 0.32 -1.21
C LEU A 41 17.27 -0.28 -0.45
N ALA A 42 17.30 -0.25 0.88
CA ALA A 42 16.16 -0.66 1.71
C ALA A 42 14.92 0.19 1.43
N PHE A 43 15.08 1.50 1.27
CA PHE A 43 14.03 2.43 0.86
C PHE A 43 13.42 2.05 -0.50
N PHE A 44 14.25 1.85 -1.53
CA PHE A 44 13.75 1.46 -2.86
C PHE A 44 13.03 0.11 -2.84
N LEU A 45 13.59 -0.89 -2.16
CA LEU A 45 13.01 -2.23 -2.10
C LEU A 45 11.69 -2.26 -1.31
N GLY A 46 11.58 -1.50 -0.22
CA GLY A 46 10.32 -1.32 0.51
C GLY A 46 9.23 -0.72 -0.37
N PHE A 47 9.57 0.32 -1.13
CA PHE A 47 8.61 0.99 -2.02
C PHE A 47 8.15 0.06 -3.15
N ILE A 48 9.09 -0.58 -3.85
CA ILE A 48 8.76 -1.53 -4.92
C ILE A 48 7.88 -2.68 -4.40
N THR A 49 8.14 -3.18 -3.19
CA THR A 49 7.34 -4.25 -2.61
C THR A 49 5.88 -3.85 -2.42
N SER A 50 5.60 -2.61 -1.98
CA SER A 50 4.22 -2.10 -1.86
C SER A 50 3.51 -1.95 -3.21
N VAL A 51 4.23 -1.48 -4.25
CA VAL A 51 3.69 -1.35 -5.60
C VAL A 51 3.34 -2.73 -6.16
N VAL A 52 4.25 -3.69 -6.03
CA VAL A 52 4.04 -5.07 -6.45
C VAL A 52 2.88 -5.70 -5.68
N ALA A 53 2.75 -5.46 -4.37
CA ALA A 53 1.63 -5.96 -3.58
C ALA A 53 0.27 -5.41 -4.06
N GLY A 54 0.20 -4.11 -4.38
CA GLY A 54 -1.00 -3.50 -4.95
C GLY A 54 -1.37 -4.13 -6.31
N LEU A 55 -0.39 -4.30 -7.20
CA LEU A 55 -0.61 -4.93 -8.50
C LEU A 55 -0.99 -6.41 -8.40
N LEU A 56 -0.39 -7.16 -7.46
CA LEU A 56 -0.73 -8.56 -7.22
C LEU A 56 -2.16 -8.72 -6.70
N LYS A 57 -2.63 -7.81 -5.84
CA LYS A 57 -4.03 -7.77 -5.39
C LYS A 57 -4.97 -7.56 -6.57
N GLU A 58 -4.70 -6.58 -7.44
CA GLU A 58 -5.53 -6.33 -8.63
C GLU A 58 -5.52 -7.50 -9.63
N TRP A 59 -4.35 -8.14 -9.79
CA TRP A 59 -4.24 -9.35 -10.58
C TRP A 59 -5.06 -10.49 -9.98
N TYR A 60 -5.03 -10.67 -8.65
CA TYR A 60 -5.81 -11.69 -7.96
C TYR A 60 -7.31 -11.46 -8.13
N ASP A 61 -7.79 -10.22 -7.93
CA ASP A 61 -9.20 -9.85 -8.09
C ASP A 61 -9.71 -10.17 -9.49
N ARG A 62 -8.92 -9.82 -10.51
CA ARG A 62 -9.24 -10.11 -11.92
C ARG A 62 -9.45 -11.60 -12.22
N HIS A 63 -8.80 -12.50 -11.47
CA HIS A 63 -8.87 -13.95 -11.70
C HIS A 63 -9.79 -14.69 -10.72
N HIS A 64 -10.18 -14.08 -9.60
CA HIS A 64 -10.94 -14.73 -8.52
C HIS A 64 -12.30 -14.06 -8.22
N GLY A 65 -12.81 -13.26 -9.16
CA GLY A 65 -14.17 -12.70 -9.09
C GLY A 65 -14.28 -11.35 -8.37
N GLY A 66 -13.15 -10.70 -8.09
CA GLY A 66 -13.11 -9.31 -7.67
C GLY A 66 -13.22 -8.35 -8.86
N THR A 67 -13.56 -7.09 -8.59
CA THR A 67 -13.53 -6.03 -9.62
C THR A 67 -12.21 -5.31 -9.50
N PRO A 68 -11.32 -5.39 -10.50
CA PRO A 68 -10.06 -4.65 -10.44
C PRO A 68 -10.33 -3.14 -10.48
N GLU A 69 -9.77 -2.44 -9.51
CA GLU A 69 -9.87 -1.00 -9.31
C GLU A 69 -8.47 -0.38 -9.20
N MET A 70 -8.05 0.34 -10.25
CA MET A 70 -6.73 0.99 -10.28
C MET A 70 -6.54 1.98 -9.10
N SER A 71 -7.63 2.53 -8.56
CA SER A 71 -7.60 3.39 -7.38
C SER A 71 -7.06 2.69 -6.12
N ASP A 72 -7.22 1.36 -6.00
CA ASP A 72 -6.67 0.57 -4.89
C ASP A 72 -5.17 0.39 -5.00
N ALA A 73 -4.69 0.02 -6.19
CA ALA A 73 -3.26 -0.05 -6.47
C ALA A 73 -2.58 1.31 -6.23
N LEU A 74 -3.23 2.42 -6.61
CA LEU A 74 -2.74 3.77 -6.32
C LEU A 74 -2.76 4.08 -4.82
N ALA A 75 -3.84 3.77 -4.10
CA ALA A 75 -3.93 3.95 -2.66
C ALA A 75 -2.81 3.19 -1.93
N THR A 76 -2.58 1.93 -2.29
CA THR A 76 -1.46 1.11 -1.78
C THR A 76 -0.10 1.72 -2.15
N THR A 77 0.07 2.25 -3.36
CA THR A 77 1.32 2.93 -3.76
C THR A 77 1.58 4.19 -2.94
N TYR A 78 0.57 5.04 -2.72
CA TYR A 78 0.71 6.24 -1.89
C TYR A 78 0.97 5.91 -0.42
N GLY A 79 0.30 4.86 0.09
CA GLY A 79 0.58 4.31 1.40
C GLY A 79 2.03 3.87 1.52
N GLY A 80 2.51 3.11 0.54
CA GLY A 80 3.88 2.62 0.48
C GLY A 80 4.92 3.73 0.38
N LEU A 81 4.63 4.81 -0.36
CA LEU A 81 5.48 6.00 -0.40
C LEU A 81 5.63 6.63 0.99
N LEU A 82 4.52 6.81 1.73
CA LEU A 82 4.62 7.29 3.11
C LEU A 82 5.37 6.29 4.00
N GLY A 83 5.10 4.99 3.84
CA GLY A 83 5.77 3.91 4.56
C GLY A 83 7.29 4.02 4.44
N VAL A 84 7.84 4.15 3.23
CA VAL A 84 9.30 4.31 3.06
C VAL A 84 9.83 5.66 3.52
N ILE A 85 9.04 6.73 3.46
CA ILE A 85 9.45 8.04 4.02
C ILE A 85 9.61 7.93 5.54
N LEU A 86 8.76 7.17 6.22
CA LEU A 86 8.88 6.94 7.67
C LEU A 86 10.17 6.20 8.05
N LEU A 87 10.76 5.42 7.14
CA LEU A 87 12.11 4.88 7.35
C LEU A 87 13.11 6.00 7.64
N LEU A 88 13.08 7.11 6.89
CA LEU A 88 14.01 8.23 7.08
C LEU A 88 13.88 8.89 8.45
N ALA A 89 12.70 8.82 9.06
CA ALA A 89 12.45 9.34 10.40
C ALA A 89 12.86 8.35 11.52
N SER A 90 13.29 7.15 11.17
CA SER A 90 13.61 6.06 12.11
C SER A 90 15.00 5.45 11.92
N LEU A 91 15.78 5.98 10.97
CA LEU A 91 17.23 5.78 10.84
C LEU A 91 17.98 6.67 11.85
#